data_AF-A0A3E0PTU1-F1
#
_entry.id   AF-A0A3E0PTU1-F1
#
_cell.length_a   1.000
_cell.length_b   1.000
_cell.length_c   1.000
_cell.angle_alpha   90.00
_cell.angle_beta   90.00
_cell.angle_gamma   90.00
#
_symmetry.space_group_name_H-M   'P 1'
#
loop_
_entity.id
_entity.type
_entity.pdbx_description
1 polymer ?
#
loop_
_entity_poly.entity_id
_entity_poly.type
_entity_poly.pdbx_seq_one_letter_code
_entity_poly.pdbx_strand_id
1 'polypeptide(L)'
;MIRCLLACLASIILLVGCQQLDLKLPQVQTAEEKQEDNSRAALRGEEGHSNLIGDYVNVAGLNTVVLHGVGLVVGLDGTGDSPPPSGYAAMLLDDMRKRKVEDPNQLLGRPDTTLVMVRAYLPPLIRKGERFDVEVRLPDGSEATSLEGGMLMNCDLSEQMMVPGQGVLKNDWLAIAGGPVLTGGAGDSGTSGSVRQGVIPGGAVYRGDDRNLSIYVRPDYKSIRMAHTIAKRIGQRFHDYDRSGIKQPLAEALTNSKIELIVHSRYRDNYPRYLQCIRHITLRDQKLEGHLRLQRLQAELMKGPTAEQAALELEAIGPDAVPVLLQGLKSESLEVRFHSAQALAYLNRSEAAPVLREAIAQEPAFRIYGLAAMTAIEDPAASIELHKLLDHDSIETRYGAVRALSEIDDRDAMIAGEKSEQGYTLRVVRSSGEPMVHVTRRKKAEVVVFGEEQQFLSPMVVSAGKRFLVKADPAKPVVSISRFTTGRPVVQQKCSREVAEVIRTLMEMDATYPEVVQMLLEAENQRNLVGVIGVDALPRAGRTYQRPVESLASAEEPKSTTVGSEGTTPNLFQAGELDGSDTIEPEEEFETATETAESGSLGEVGLLVE
;
A
#
# COMPACT_ATOMS: atom_id res chain seq x y z
N MET A 1 -99.27 25.95 21.57
CA MET A 1 -98.92 27.10 20.72
C MET A 1 -97.43 27.04 20.46
N ILE A 2 -97.02 26.91 19.20
CA ILE A 2 -95.72 27.39 18.69
C ILE A 2 -94.46 26.87 19.42
N ARG A 3 -93.69 26.08 18.66
CA ARG A 3 -92.23 25.85 18.74
C ARG A 3 -91.72 24.91 19.85
N CYS A 4 -91.43 23.63 19.59
CA CYS A 4 -91.14 22.98 18.31
C CYS A 4 -89.97 23.65 17.57
N LEU A 5 -88.75 23.36 17.99
CA LEU A 5 -87.56 23.15 17.15
C LEU A 5 -86.38 23.03 18.11
N LEU A 6 -85.48 22.13 17.79
CA LEU A 6 -84.22 21.82 18.48
C LEU A 6 -84.32 20.88 19.67
N ALA A 7 -83.99 19.60 19.53
CA ALA A 7 -83.74 18.73 18.36
C ALA A 7 -83.49 17.37 19.03
N CYS A 8 -84.44 16.43 19.10
CA CYS A 8 -84.80 15.52 18.01
C CYS A 8 -83.64 15.03 17.12
N LEU A 9 -82.39 15.03 17.61
CA LEU A 9 -81.24 14.48 16.89
C LEU A 9 -80.42 13.46 17.69
N ALA A 10 -80.87 13.04 18.88
CA ALA A 10 -80.10 12.11 19.71
C ALA A 10 -80.65 10.68 19.77
N SER A 11 -81.85 10.40 19.28
CA SER A 11 -82.40 9.04 19.34
C SER A 11 -83.24 8.72 18.13
N ILE A 12 -82.85 7.63 17.44
CA ILE A 12 -83.47 6.97 16.27
C ILE A 12 -82.89 7.43 14.92
N ILE A 13 -81.70 6.91 14.57
CA ILE A 13 -81.52 6.10 13.35
C ILE A 13 -80.58 4.93 13.73
N LEU A 14 -81.19 3.82 14.15
CA LEU A 14 -80.73 2.48 13.82
C LEU A 14 -81.00 2.28 12.32
N LEU A 15 -80.04 1.64 11.62
CA LEU A 15 -80.04 1.22 10.19
C LEU A 15 -79.30 2.14 9.22
N VAL A 16 -77.96 2.14 9.24
CA VAL A 16 -77.09 2.01 8.04
C VAL A 16 -75.78 1.34 8.51
N GLY A 17 -75.30 0.37 7.75
CA GLY A 17 -74.26 -0.58 8.15
C GLY A 17 -72.94 0.01 8.64
N CYS A 18 -72.27 -0.77 9.48
CA CYS A 18 -70.86 -0.64 9.79
C CYS A 18 -70.03 -0.82 8.49
N GLN A 19 -69.92 0.23 7.69
CA GLN A 19 -68.71 0.41 6.90
C GLN A 19 -67.69 0.98 7.87
N GLN A 20 -66.76 0.13 8.31
CA GLN A 20 -65.47 0.59 8.82
C GLN A 20 -64.89 1.51 7.75
N LEU A 21 -65.01 2.81 7.98
CA LEU A 21 -64.12 3.80 7.40
C LEU A 21 -62.73 3.45 7.90
N ASP A 22 -62.05 2.59 7.14
CA ASP A 22 -60.64 2.24 7.30
C ASP A 22 -59.83 3.46 6.85
N LEU A 23 -59.93 4.53 7.65
CA LEU A 23 -59.01 5.66 7.62
C LEU A 23 -57.66 5.12 8.10
N LYS A 24 -56.90 4.53 7.16
CA LYS A 24 -55.47 4.28 7.32
C LYS A 24 -54.79 5.62 7.54
N LEU A 25 -54.74 6.05 8.80
CA LEU A 25 -53.73 6.99 9.26
C LEU A 25 -52.39 6.40 8.82
N PRO A 26 -51.52 7.15 8.12
CA PRO A 26 -50.21 6.65 7.74
C PRO A 26 -49.49 6.26 9.04
N GLN A 27 -49.31 4.96 9.25
CA GLN A 27 -48.47 4.47 10.32
C GLN A 27 -47.07 4.99 10.01
N VAL A 28 -46.58 5.90 10.85
CA VAL A 28 -45.19 6.34 10.80
C VAL A 28 -44.38 5.12 11.19
N GLN A 29 -43.92 4.37 10.19
CA GLN A 29 -43.03 3.24 10.40
C GLN A 29 -41.79 3.74 11.11
N THR A 30 -41.38 3.00 12.13
CA THR A 30 -40.12 3.27 12.80
C THR A 30 -38.96 3.03 11.82
N ALA A 31 -37.83 3.70 12.05
CA ALA A 31 -36.65 3.52 11.20
C ALA A 31 -36.20 2.05 11.17
N GLU A 32 -36.33 1.32 12.28
CA GLU A 32 -35.98 -0.10 12.39
C GLU A 32 -36.93 -1.00 11.59
N GLU A 33 -38.25 -0.77 11.66
CA GLU A 33 -39.23 -1.51 10.83
C GLU A 33 -38.97 -1.31 9.35
N LYS A 34 -38.66 -0.08 8.92
CA LYS A 34 -38.31 0.22 7.53
C LYS A 34 -37.03 -0.50 7.10
N GLN A 35 -36.01 -0.55 7.95
CA GLN A 35 -34.77 -1.29 7.68
C GLN A 35 -35.01 -2.79 7.53
N GLU A 36 -35.85 -3.37 8.39
CA GLU A 36 -36.18 -4.79 8.33
C GLU A 36 -37.03 -5.14 7.11
N ASP A 37 -38.01 -4.30 6.77
CA ASP A 37 -38.83 -4.46 5.56
C ASP A 37 -37.97 -4.35 4.29
N ASN A 38 -37.11 -3.34 4.18
CA ASN A 38 -36.16 -3.19 3.07
C ASN A 38 -35.23 -4.39 2.94
N SER A 39 -34.67 -4.85 4.08
CA SER A 39 -33.81 -6.03 4.10
C SER A 39 -34.55 -7.27 3.61
N ARG A 40 -35.79 -7.47 4.05
CA ARG A 40 -36.63 -8.60 3.67
C ARG A 40 -37.00 -8.54 2.18
N ALA A 41 -37.36 -7.36 1.69
CA ALA A 41 -37.67 -7.12 0.28
C ALA A 41 -36.46 -7.40 -0.61
N ALA A 42 -35.26 -6.94 -0.24
CA ALA A 42 -34.02 -7.22 -0.95
C ALA A 42 -33.64 -8.72 -0.94
N LEU A 43 -33.82 -9.43 0.19
CA LEU A 43 -33.52 -10.86 0.28
C LEU A 43 -34.47 -11.74 -0.53
N ARG A 44 -35.74 -11.31 -0.68
CA ARG A 44 -36.70 -11.90 -1.63
C ARG A 44 -36.42 -11.43 -3.07
N GLY A 45 -35.75 -10.29 -3.18
CA GLY A 45 -35.57 -9.41 -4.31
C GLY A 45 -36.83 -9.14 -5.09
N GLU A 46 -37.70 -8.48 -4.34
CA GLU A 46 -38.78 -7.64 -4.83
C GLU A 46 -38.21 -6.52 -5.73
N GLU A 47 -39.05 -5.92 -6.57
CA GLU A 47 -38.63 -4.89 -7.53
C GLU A 47 -37.96 -3.69 -6.85
N GLY A 48 -36.97 -3.09 -7.50
CA GLY A 48 -36.20 -1.96 -6.98
C GLY A 48 -34.99 -2.33 -6.10
N HIS A 49 -34.77 -3.62 -5.84
CA HIS A 49 -33.61 -4.11 -5.11
C HIS A 49 -32.62 -4.85 -6.03
N SER A 50 -31.34 -4.52 -5.89
CA SER A 50 -30.25 -5.16 -6.64
C SER A 50 -30.10 -6.65 -6.27
N ASN A 51 -29.43 -7.40 -7.14
CA ASN A 51 -28.96 -8.74 -6.77
C ASN A 51 -27.47 -8.75 -6.38
N LEU A 52 -26.75 -7.64 -6.41
CA LEU A 52 -25.32 -7.60 -6.12
C LEU A 52 -25.07 -7.19 -4.66
N ILE A 53 -24.14 -7.87 -3.99
CA ILE A 53 -23.76 -7.55 -2.60
C ILE A 53 -23.23 -6.12 -2.49
N GLY A 54 -22.52 -5.63 -3.52
CA GLY A 54 -21.93 -4.30 -3.55
C GLY A 54 -22.90 -3.13 -3.33
N ASP A 55 -24.21 -3.34 -3.57
CA ASP A 55 -25.23 -2.31 -3.39
C ASP A 55 -25.77 -2.23 -1.96
N TYR A 56 -25.39 -3.18 -1.10
CA TYR A 56 -25.83 -3.27 0.29
C TYR A 56 -24.73 -3.01 1.30
N VAL A 57 -23.48 -2.83 0.85
CA VAL A 57 -22.32 -2.80 1.73
C VAL A 57 -21.41 -1.61 1.47
N ASN A 58 -20.65 -1.25 2.51
CA ASN A 58 -19.51 -0.36 2.47
C ASN A 58 -18.30 -1.09 3.09
N VAL A 59 -17.10 -0.83 2.59
CA VAL A 59 -15.87 -1.45 3.10
C VAL A 59 -15.15 -0.44 3.99
N ALA A 60 -14.57 -0.92 5.09
CA ALA A 60 -13.77 -0.16 6.03
C ALA A 60 -12.47 -0.91 6.37
N GLY A 61 -11.51 -0.21 6.98
CA GLY A 61 -10.18 -0.75 7.28
C GLY A 61 -9.18 -0.61 6.14
N LEU A 62 -9.49 0.22 5.13
CA LEU A 62 -8.61 0.53 4.01
C LEU A 62 -7.67 1.70 4.29
N ASN A 63 -7.85 2.37 5.42
CA ASN A 63 -7.06 3.53 5.79
C ASN A 63 -5.66 3.14 6.25
N THR A 64 -4.69 3.92 5.80
CA THR A 64 -3.37 4.00 6.39
C THR A 64 -3.50 4.54 7.82
N VAL A 65 -2.72 3.99 8.75
CA VAL A 65 -2.64 4.52 10.13
C VAL A 65 -1.27 5.14 10.28
N VAL A 66 -1.22 6.40 10.70
CA VAL A 66 0.04 7.10 10.89
C VAL A 66 0.57 6.80 12.29
N LEU A 67 1.77 6.23 12.34
CA LEU A 67 2.49 5.99 13.58
C LEU A 67 3.56 7.07 13.76
N HIS A 68 3.71 7.54 14.98
CA HIS A 68 4.69 8.55 15.35
C HIS A 68 5.62 8.02 16.43
N GLY A 69 6.86 8.52 16.41
CA GLY A 69 7.88 8.27 17.42
C GLY A 69 8.94 9.36 17.41
N VAL A 70 9.75 9.38 18.46
CA VAL A 70 10.94 10.24 18.54
C VAL A 70 12.15 9.34 18.61
N GLY A 71 13.11 9.58 17.73
CA GLY A 71 14.30 8.74 17.58
C GLY A 71 15.60 9.52 17.70
N LEU A 72 16.69 8.78 17.81
CA LEU A 72 18.06 9.31 17.74
C LEU A 72 18.72 8.77 16.47
N VAL A 73 19.20 9.67 15.62
CA VAL A 73 20.10 9.31 14.52
C VAL A 73 21.53 9.47 14.98
N VAL A 74 22.36 8.48 14.70
CA VAL A 74 23.78 8.43 15.07
C VAL A 74 24.66 8.20 13.86
N GLY A 75 25.96 8.47 13.99
CA GLY A 75 26.94 8.24 12.93
C GLY A 75 26.96 9.34 11.87
N LEU A 76 26.41 10.52 12.19
CA LEU A 76 26.49 11.69 11.35
C LEU A 76 27.92 12.24 11.31
N ASP A 77 28.30 12.85 10.19
CA ASP A 77 29.66 13.37 9.99
C ASP A 77 29.78 14.82 10.48
N GLY A 78 29.55 15.02 11.78
CA GLY A 78 29.57 16.35 12.39
C GLY A 78 28.43 17.27 11.94
N THR A 79 27.41 16.71 11.28
CA THR A 79 26.22 17.43 10.79
C THR A 79 25.04 17.36 11.76
N GLY A 80 25.22 16.73 12.92
CA GLY A 80 24.22 16.66 13.98
C GLY A 80 24.19 17.91 14.85
N ASP A 81 23.40 17.85 15.93
CA ASP A 81 23.19 18.95 16.85
C ASP A 81 22.87 18.45 18.27
N SER A 82 23.00 19.36 19.24
CA SER A 82 22.41 19.15 20.56
C SER A 82 20.96 19.62 20.49
N PRO A 83 19.96 18.73 20.69
CA PRO A 83 18.57 19.13 20.55
C PRO A 83 18.18 20.19 21.59
N PRO A 84 17.42 21.23 21.21
CA PRO A 84 16.95 22.22 22.16
C PRO A 84 16.01 21.57 23.19
N PRO A 85 15.92 22.12 24.43
CA PRO A 85 14.98 21.64 25.43
C PRO A 85 13.55 21.68 24.90
N SER A 86 12.97 20.50 24.68
CA SER A 86 11.65 20.33 24.07
C SER A 86 10.95 19.10 24.64
N GLY A 87 9.63 19.01 24.47
CA GLY A 87 8.87 17.81 24.84
C GLY A 87 9.42 16.55 24.16
N TYR A 88 9.84 16.65 22.89
CA TYR A 88 10.47 15.57 22.14
C TYR A 88 11.82 15.13 22.75
N ALA A 89 12.67 16.08 23.15
CA ALA A 89 13.94 15.76 23.82
C ALA A 89 13.71 15.03 25.15
N ALA A 90 12.70 15.45 25.93
CA ALA A 90 12.33 14.78 27.17
C ALA A 90 11.81 13.34 26.92
N MET A 91 11.00 13.14 25.88
CA MET A 91 10.51 11.82 25.47
C MET A 91 11.66 10.89 25.06
N LEU A 92 12.61 11.38 24.26
CA LEU A 92 13.77 10.61 23.84
C LEU A 92 14.67 10.23 25.01
N LEU A 93 14.91 11.17 25.93
CA LEU A 93 15.66 10.91 27.16
C LEU A 93 15.00 9.85 28.05
N ASP A 94 13.68 9.88 28.19
CA ASP A 94 12.93 8.86 28.94
C ASP A 94 13.04 7.47 28.27
N ASP A 95 12.92 7.40 26.94
CA ASP A 95 13.10 6.16 26.20
C ASP A 95 14.53 5.59 26.32
N MET A 96 15.55 6.45 26.16
CA MET A 96 16.95 6.06 26.34
C MET A 96 17.23 5.55 27.77
N ARG A 97 16.62 6.17 28.79
CA ARG A 97 16.72 5.70 30.19
C ARG A 97 16.04 4.34 30.38
N LYS A 98 14.85 4.14 29.82
CA LYS A 98 14.14 2.84 29.85
C LYS A 98 14.96 1.73 29.19
N ARG A 99 15.68 2.06 28.13
CA ARG A 99 16.58 1.16 27.39
C ARG A 99 17.95 1.01 28.02
N LYS A 100 18.21 1.69 29.15
CA LYS A 100 19.47 1.66 29.92
C LYS A 100 20.68 2.08 29.07
N VAL A 101 20.50 3.05 28.19
CA VAL A 101 21.61 3.67 27.45
C VAL A 101 22.54 4.37 28.45
N GLU A 102 23.84 4.14 28.32
CA GLU A 102 24.86 4.81 29.13
C GLU A 102 24.93 6.30 28.79
N ASP A 103 24.88 7.15 29.82
CA ASP A 103 24.96 8.62 29.75
C ASP A 103 24.18 9.28 28.58
N PRO A 104 22.84 9.20 28.56
CA PRO A 104 22.00 9.69 27.46
C PRO A 104 22.24 11.17 27.09
N ASN A 105 22.43 12.02 28.09
CA ASN A 105 22.69 13.44 27.89
C ASN A 105 24.00 13.70 27.13
N GLN A 106 25.03 12.88 27.40
CA GLN A 106 26.31 13.02 26.71
C GLN A 106 26.17 12.58 25.26
N LEU A 107 25.43 11.49 25.00
CA LEU A 107 25.20 11.01 23.64
C LEU A 107 24.46 12.06 22.80
N LEU A 108 23.38 12.64 23.32
CA LEU A 108 22.59 13.68 22.64
C LEU A 108 23.36 14.97 22.36
N GLY A 109 24.38 15.28 23.16
CA GLY A 109 25.17 16.49 22.99
C GLY A 109 26.30 16.37 21.97
N ARG A 110 26.46 15.21 21.30
CA ARG A 110 27.55 15.02 20.34
C ARG A 110 27.18 15.51 18.93
N PRO A 111 28.14 16.05 18.18
CA PRO A 111 27.90 16.54 16.82
C PRO A 111 27.67 15.43 15.79
N ASP A 112 27.87 14.15 16.14
CA ASP A 112 27.60 12.98 15.32
C ASP A 112 26.21 12.37 15.56
N THR A 113 25.38 13.04 16.36
CA THR A 113 24.03 12.61 16.70
C THR A 113 23.02 13.73 16.52
N THR A 114 21.75 13.39 16.30
CA THR A 114 20.65 14.36 16.28
C THR A 114 19.33 13.70 16.63
N LEU A 115 18.44 14.45 17.28
CA LEU A 115 17.08 14.04 17.53
C LEU A 115 16.26 14.14 16.23
N VAL A 116 15.46 13.12 15.96
CA VAL A 116 14.58 13.09 14.79
C VAL A 116 13.15 12.74 15.16
N MET A 117 12.22 13.31 14.40
CA MET A 117 10.83 12.87 14.38
C MET A 117 10.71 11.70 13.40
N VAL A 118 10.12 10.60 13.87
CA VAL A 118 9.94 9.38 13.10
C VAL A 118 8.46 9.22 12.81
N ARG A 119 8.13 9.11 11.53
CA ARG A 119 6.77 8.91 11.05
C ARG A 119 6.73 7.66 10.18
N ALA A 120 5.72 6.82 10.34
CA ALA A 120 5.58 5.65 9.50
C ALA A 120 4.11 5.42 9.15
N TYR A 121 3.86 5.01 7.91
CA TYR A 121 2.52 4.81 7.38
C TYR A 121 2.21 3.33 7.39
N LEU A 122 1.39 2.91 8.35
CA LEU A 122 1.00 1.52 8.52
C LEU A 122 -0.03 1.14 7.44
N PRO A 123 0.33 0.27 6.47
CA PRO A 123 -0.57 -0.06 5.37
C PRO A 123 -1.75 -0.92 5.85
N PRO A 124 -2.86 -0.93 5.10
CA PRO A 124 -3.95 -1.86 5.37
C PRO A 124 -3.46 -3.31 5.21
N LEU A 125 -4.11 -4.25 5.88
CA LEU A 125 -3.81 -5.69 5.80
C LEU A 125 -2.44 -6.15 6.32
N ILE A 126 -1.65 -5.25 6.90
CA ILE A 126 -0.36 -5.63 7.47
C ILE A 126 -0.54 -6.67 8.58
N ARG A 127 0.31 -7.69 8.53
CA ARG A 127 0.35 -8.77 9.52
C ARG A 127 1.51 -8.58 10.49
N LYS A 128 1.37 -9.20 11.66
CA LYS A 128 2.41 -9.18 12.68
C LYS A 128 3.74 -9.68 12.12
N GLY A 129 4.80 -8.90 12.31
CA GLY A 129 6.16 -9.20 11.84
C GLY A 129 6.47 -8.69 10.43
N GLU A 130 5.49 -8.20 9.68
CA GLU A 130 5.74 -7.59 8.37
C GLU A 130 6.46 -6.24 8.50
N ARG A 131 7.22 -5.92 7.44
CA ARG A 131 8.01 -4.69 7.36
C ARG A 131 7.32 -3.63 6.55
N PHE A 132 7.55 -2.37 6.92
CA PHE A 132 7.05 -1.20 6.20
C PHE A 132 8.03 -0.03 6.32
N ASP A 133 7.82 0.97 5.48
CA ASP A 133 8.72 2.11 5.34
C ASP A 133 8.59 3.10 6.50
N VAL A 134 9.71 3.76 6.80
CA VAL A 134 9.80 4.77 7.85
C VAL A 134 10.34 6.05 7.25
N GLU A 135 9.72 7.16 7.59
CA GLU A 135 10.18 8.49 7.31
C GLU A 135 10.84 9.10 8.55
N VAL A 136 11.96 9.77 8.33
CA VAL A 136 12.74 10.43 9.37
C VAL A 136 12.93 11.88 8.96
N ARG A 137 12.60 12.81 9.87
CA ARG A 137 12.76 14.25 9.63
C ARG A 137 13.38 14.92 10.84
N LEU A 138 14.19 15.95 10.59
CA LEU A 138 14.62 16.85 11.66
C LEU A 138 13.42 17.64 12.19
N PRO A 139 13.33 17.87 13.51
CA PRO A 139 12.31 18.75 14.08
C PRO A 139 12.57 20.22 13.71
N ASP A 140 11.50 21.02 13.76
CA ASP A 140 11.62 22.46 13.62
C ASP A 140 12.50 23.04 14.73
N GLY A 141 13.37 23.99 14.39
CA GLY A 141 14.36 24.55 15.30
C GLY A 141 15.63 23.71 15.48
N SER A 142 15.79 22.59 14.77
CA SER A 142 17.05 21.84 14.75
C SER A 142 18.17 22.58 14.00
N GLU A 143 19.35 22.60 14.60
CA GLU A 143 20.59 23.13 14.01
C GLU A 143 21.30 22.09 13.13
N ALA A 144 20.90 20.82 13.19
CA ALA A 144 21.50 19.75 12.39
C ALA A 144 21.36 20.04 10.89
N THR A 145 22.46 19.87 10.14
CA THR A 145 22.53 20.28 8.73
C THR A 145 22.16 19.16 7.76
N SER A 146 22.38 17.89 8.13
CA SER A 146 22.14 16.73 7.27
C SER A 146 21.96 15.44 8.07
N LEU A 147 21.05 14.57 7.60
CA LEU A 147 20.85 13.19 8.04
C LEU A 147 21.66 12.16 7.23
N GLU A 148 22.41 12.62 6.22
CA GLU A 148 23.16 11.75 5.32
C GLU A 148 24.21 10.91 6.05
N GLY A 149 24.26 9.61 5.75
CA GLY A 149 25.15 8.66 6.42
C GLY A 149 24.71 8.26 7.82
N GLY A 150 23.63 8.85 8.34
CA GLY A 150 23.08 8.54 9.66
C GLY A 150 22.36 7.20 9.74
N MET A 151 22.34 6.64 10.95
CA MET A 151 21.57 5.45 11.29
C MET A 151 20.56 5.78 12.39
N LEU A 152 19.29 5.50 12.15
CA LEU A 152 18.24 5.59 13.17
C LEU A 152 18.40 4.43 14.15
N MET A 153 18.61 4.74 15.43
CA MET A 153 18.53 3.77 16.50
C MET A 153 17.10 3.27 16.67
N ASN A 154 16.94 2.04 17.19
CA ASN A 154 15.62 1.46 17.41
C ASN A 154 14.68 2.46 18.11
N CYS A 155 13.52 2.71 17.52
CA CYS A 155 12.54 3.68 17.98
C CYS A 155 11.17 2.98 18.03
N ASP A 156 10.47 3.10 19.15
CA ASP A 156 9.12 2.55 19.28
C ASP A 156 8.10 3.52 18.66
N LEU A 157 7.21 2.99 17.84
CA LEU A 157 6.18 3.75 17.15
C LEU A 157 4.81 3.41 17.74
N SER A 158 4.01 4.45 17.99
CA SER A 158 2.65 4.34 18.49
C SER A 158 1.70 5.21 17.67
N GLU A 159 0.43 4.83 17.63
CA GLU A 159 -0.63 5.73 17.18
C GLU A 159 -0.79 6.83 18.24
N GLN A 160 -0.63 8.09 17.84
CA GLN A 160 -0.91 9.23 18.70
C GLN A 160 -2.34 9.67 18.42
N MET A 161 -3.26 9.41 19.35
CA MET A 161 -4.60 9.99 19.30
C MET A 161 -4.62 11.20 20.24
N MET A 162 -4.74 12.40 19.68
CA MET A 162 -5.07 13.59 20.48
C MET A 162 -6.54 13.52 20.85
N VAL A 163 -6.85 13.25 22.12
CA VAL A 163 -8.22 13.35 22.62
C VAL A 163 -8.41 14.73 23.24
N PRO A 164 -9.34 15.55 22.73
CA PRO A 164 -9.64 16.85 23.32
C PRO A 164 -9.96 16.71 24.82
N GLY A 165 -9.17 17.37 25.67
CA GLY A 165 -9.34 17.35 27.13
C GLY A 165 -8.72 16.16 27.88
N GLN A 166 -8.13 15.17 27.20
CA GLN A 166 -7.40 14.05 27.84
C GLN A 166 -5.92 13.95 27.43
N GLY A 167 -5.46 14.78 26.49
CA GLY A 167 -4.10 14.74 25.97
C GLY A 167 -3.90 13.58 24.98
N VAL A 168 -2.63 13.27 24.68
CA VAL A 168 -2.27 12.16 23.79
C VAL A 168 -2.58 10.83 24.49
N LEU A 169 -3.64 10.14 24.05
CA LEU A 169 -3.83 8.75 24.42
C LEU A 169 -2.77 7.92 23.72
N LYS A 170 -1.86 7.36 24.52
CA LYS A 170 -0.81 6.48 24.04
C LYS A 170 -1.39 5.07 23.92
N ASN A 171 -1.69 4.66 22.70
CA ASN A 171 -2.02 3.27 22.41
C ASN A 171 -0.77 2.38 22.58
N ASP A 172 -1.01 1.06 22.65
CA ASP A 172 0.04 0.05 22.68
C ASP A 172 1.07 0.27 21.56
N TRP A 173 2.33 -0.06 21.83
CA TRP A 173 3.42 0.06 20.87
C TRP A 173 3.18 -0.85 19.66
N LEU A 174 2.88 -0.25 18.50
CA LEU A 174 2.43 -0.99 17.32
C LEU A 174 3.59 -1.42 16.42
N ALA A 175 4.73 -0.73 16.45
CA ALA A 175 5.89 -1.07 15.62
C ALA A 175 7.22 -0.61 16.23
N ILE A 176 8.32 -1.19 15.73
CA ILE A 176 9.68 -0.72 16.00
C ILE A 176 10.35 -0.35 14.69
N ALA A 177 10.91 0.85 14.62
CA ALA A 177 11.66 1.38 13.49
C ALA A 177 13.17 1.44 13.79
N GLY A 178 14.01 1.24 12.77
CA GLY A 178 15.45 1.45 12.86
C GLY A 178 16.17 1.10 11.56
N GLY A 179 17.37 1.63 11.37
CA GLY A 179 18.19 1.34 10.19
C GLY A 179 18.88 2.55 9.56
N PRO A 180 19.65 2.33 8.49
CA PRO A 180 20.37 3.40 7.79
C PRO A 180 19.39 4.34 7.07
N VAL A 181 19.60 5.66 7.20
CA VAL A 181 18.74 6.69 6.61
C VAL A 181 19.17 6.95 5.17
N LEU A 182 18.25 6.74 4.24
CA LEU A 182 18.41 7.14 2.84
C LEU A 182 17.88 8.57 2.68
N THR A 183 18.78 9.54 2.58
CA THR A 183 18.45 10.93 2.25
C THR A 183 18.29 11.09 0.74
N GLY A 184 17.50 12.08 0.29
CA GLY A 184 17.15 12.19 -1.12
C GLY A 184 18.33 12.63 -1.98
N GLY A 185 18.84 11.71 -2.80
CA GLY A 185 19.78 11.94 -3.88
C GLY A 185 19.36 11.14 -5.11
N ALA A 186 19.26 11.83 -6.25
CA ALA A 186 18.75 11.38 -7.56
C ALA A 186 17.21 11.33 -7.72
N GLY A 187 16.69 12.37 -8.40
CA GLY A 187 15.34 12.42 -8.94
C GLY A 187 14.62 13.73 -8.67
N ASP A 188 14.79 14.30 -7.47
CA ASP A 188 14.22 15.60 -7.11
C ASP A 188 15.21 16.71 -7.42
N SER A 189 15.06 17.30 -8.61
CA SER A 189 15.70 18.56 -8.93
C SER A 189 15.11 19.67 -8.06
N GLY A 190 15.77 20.02 -6.94
CA GLY A 190 15.79 21.41 -6.51
C GLY A 190 15.41 21.81 -5.08
N THR A 191 15.46 20.95 -4.05
CA THR A 191 15.19 21.42 -2.67
C THR A 191 16.26 20.99 -1.68
N SER A 192 16.97 21.97 -1.11
CA SER A 192 17.91 21.82 0.01
C SER A 192 17.30 21.16 1.26
N GLY A 193 15.98 20.94 1.30
CA GLY A 193 15.28 20.16 2.32
C GLY A 193 15.47 18.64 2.21
N SER A 194 16.01 18.14 1.09
CA SER A 194 16.15 16.70 0.79
C SER A 194 17.15 15.95 1.69
N VAL A 195 18.12 16.65 2.29
CA VAL A 195 19.12 16.05 3.19
C VAL A 195 18.75 16.13 4.68
N ARG A 196 17.74 16.96 5.02
CA ARG A 196 17.18 17.10 6.38
C ARG A 196 16.01 16.14 6.63
N GLN A 197 15.65 15.36 5.62
CA GLN A 197 14.63 14.34 5.65
C GLN A 197 15.17 13.08 4.97
N GLY A 198 14.64 11.92 5.32
CA GLY A 198 15.06 10.66 4.71
C GLY A 198 14.05 9.55 4.95
N VAL A 199 14.26 8.44 4.24
CA VAL A 199 13.42 7.24 4.33
C VAL A 199 14.29 6.05 4.72
N ILE A 200 13.72 5.10 5.45
CA ILE A 200 14.33 3.80 5.74
C ILE A 200 13.42 2.73 5.11
N PRO A 201 13.76 2.23 3.90
CA PRO A 201 12.94 1.24 3.21
C PRO A 201 12.82 -0.06 4.03
N GLY A 202 11.61 -0.47 4.38
CA GLY A 202 11.37 -1.64 5.24
C GLY A 202 11.97 -1.52 6.66
N GLY A 203 12.21 -0.29 7.12
CA GLY A 203 12.87 0.02 8.38
C GLY A 203 12.03 -0.23 9.64
N ALA A 204 10.71 -0.38 9.52
CA ALA A 204 9.83 -0.72 10.65
C ALA A 204 9.36 -2.17 10.58
N VAL A 205 9.15 -2.78 11.75
CA VAL A 205 8.54 -4.10 11.92
C VAL A 205 7.26 -3.94 12.75
N TYR A 206 6.13 -4.41 12.20
CA TYR A 206 4.84 -4.37 12.88
C TYR A 206 4.75 -5.41 14.00
N ARG A 207 4.21 -5.02 15.17
CA ARG A 207 4.10 -5.85 16.39
C ARG A 207 2.67 -6.05 16.89
N GLY A 208 1.71 -5.29 16.35
CA GLY A 208 0.28 -5.44 16.66
C GLY A 208 -0.32 -6.74 16.10
N ASP A 209 -1.64 -6.87 16.27
CA ASP A 209 -2.42 -7.99 15.74
C ASP A 209 -2.75 -7.77 14.26
N ASP A 210 -3.02 -8.87 13.53
CA ASP A 210 -3.29 -8.83 12.10
C ASP A 210 -4.48 -7.92 11.77
N ARG A 211 -4.29 -6.97 10.85
CA ARG A 211 -5.31 -5.99 10.46
C ARG A 211 -6.25 -6.59 9.40
N ASN A 212 -7.38 -7.15 9.83
CA ASN A 212 -8.45 -7.60 8.92
C ASN A 212 -9.31 -6.42 8.41
N LEU A 213 -10.00 -6.63 7.28
CA LEU A 213 -10.98 -5.66 6.77
C LEU A 213 -12.32 -5.84 7.45
N SER A 214 -13.15 -4.80 7.39
CA SER A 214 -14.53 -4.88 7.85
C SER A 214 -15.47 -4.45 6.73
N ILE A 215 -16.55 -5.21 6.54
CA ILE A 215 -17.67 -4.84 5.70
C ILE A 215 -18.81 -4.37 6.60
N TYR A 216 -19.37 -3.21 6.28
CA TYR A 216 -20.54 -2.64 6.95
C TYR A 216 -21.76 -2.69 6.04
N VAL A 217 -22.85 -3.26 6.52
CA VAL A 217 -24.15 -3.21 5.85
C VAL A 217 -24.67 -1.78 5.90
N ARG A 218 -25.15 -1.28 4.75
CA ARG A 218 -25.71 0.07 4.61
C ARG A 218 -26.86 0.28 5.60
N PRO A 219 -27.01 1.48 6.19
CA PRO A 219 -28.03 1.78 7.19
C PRO A 219 -29.43 1.30 6.82
N ASP A 220 -29.85 1.50 5.57
CA ASP A 220 -31.20 1.16 5.09
C ASP A 220 -31.51 -0.33 5.01
N TYR A 221 -30.49 -1.19 5.14
CA TYR A 221 -30.58 -2.65 5.00
C TYR A 221 -29.99 -3.38 6.22
N LYS A 222 -29.80 -2.68 7.35
CA LYS A 222 -29.27 -3.28 8.58
C LYS A 222 -30.25 -4.31 9.12
N SER A 223 -29.84 -5.57 9.12
CA SER A 223 -30.56 -6.64 9.80
C SER A 223 -29.62 -7.84 10.01
N ILE A 224 -29.89 -8.62 11.06
CA ILE A 224 -29.13 -9.85 11.36
C ILE A 224 -29.15 -10.80 10.15
N ARG A 225 -30.32 -10.98 9.52
CA ARG A 225 -30.48 -11.84 8.34
C ARG A 225 -29.67 -11.35 7.14
N MET A 226 -29.67 -10.04 6.88
CA MET A 226 -28.89 -9.46 5.78
C MET A 226 -27.39 -9.67 6.00
N ALA A 227 -26.88 -9.30 7.18
CA ALA A 227 -25.46 -9.46 7.51
C ALA A 227 -25.00 -10.92 7.40
N HIS A 228 -25.76 -11.86 7.97
CA HIS A 228 -25.46 -13.30 7.86
C HIS A 228 -25.54 -13.81 6.43
N THR A 229 -26.51 -13.35 5.63
CA THR A 229 -26.64 -13.77 4.23
C THR A 229 -25.46 -13.30 3.40
N ILE A 230 -25.06 -12.03 3.56
CA ILE A 230 -23.89 -11.46 2.88
C ILE A 230 -22.62 -12.22 3.29
N ALA A 231 -22.37 -12.37 4.59
CA ALA A 231 -21.19 -13.10 5.09
C ALA A 231 -21.16 -14.53 4.56
N LYS A 232 -22.30 -15.24 4.57
CA LYS A 232 -22.43 -16.59 4.01
C LYS A 232 -22.12 -16.64 2.52
N ARG A 233 -22.61 -15.68 1.73
CA ARG A 233 -22.34 -15.63 0.27
C ARG A 233 -20.87 -15.39 -0.03
N ILE A 234 -20.25 -14.45 0.68
CA ILE A 234 -18.81 -14.19 0.56
C ILE A 234 -18.03 -15.45 0.98
N GLY A 235 -18.35 -16.04 2.14
CA GLY A 235 -17.71 -17.25 2.65
C GLY A 235 -17.92 -18.52 1.81
N GLN A 236 -18.98 -18.57 1.00
CA GLN A 236 -19.19 -19.65 0.01
C GLN A 236 -18.24 -19.53 -1.18
N ARG A 237 -18.00 -18.30 -1.65
CA ARG A 237 -17.10 -17.99 -2.77
C ARG A 237 -15.63 -17.97 -2.35
N PHE A 238 -15.35 -17.47 -1.15
CA PHE A 238 -14.03 -17.29 -0.59
C PHE A 238 -13.92 -17.98 0.76
N HIS A 239 -13.08 -19.00 0.79
CA HIS A 239 -12.82 -19.83 1.95
C HIS A 239 -11.36 -20.25 1.93
N ASP A 240 -10.84 -20.56 3.10
CA ASP A 240 -9.52 -21.16 3.26
C ASP A 240 -9.66 -22.49 4.01
N TYR A 241 -8.55 -23.20 4.17
CA TYR A 241 -8.47 -24.44 4.93
C TYR A 241 -7.52 -24.26 6.09
N ASP A 242 -7.95 -24.63 7.29
CA ASP A 242 -7.07 -24.60 8.45
C ASP A 242 -5.99 -25.70 8.39
N ARG A 243 -5.08 -25.70 9.37
CA ARG A 243 -4.02 -26.73 9.48
C ARG A 243 -4.55 -28.17 9.58
N SER A 244 -5.83 -28.35 9.92
CA SER A 244 -6.50 -29.64 10.02
C SER A 244 -7.30 -29.98 8.76
N GLY A 245 -7.26 -29.12 7.73
CA GLY A 245 -8.01 -29.28 6.47
C GLY A 245 -9.49 -28.89 6.57
N ILE A 246 -9.91 -28.21 7.63
CA ILE A 246 -11.29 -27.79 7.81
C ILE A 246 -11.52 -26.48 7.04
N LYS A 247 -12.58 -26.47 6.22
CA LYS A 247 -13.00 -25.31 5.45
C LYS A 247 -13.45 -24.17 6.38
N GLN A 248 -12.77 -23.04 6.32
CA GLN A 248 -13.10 -21.82 7.07
C GLN A 248 -13.59 -20.72 6.11
N PRO A 249 -14.77 -20.13 6.34
CA PRO A 249 -15.22 -18.98 5.55
C PRO A 249 -14.35 -17.77 5.84
N LEU A 250 -14.04 -16.98 4.83
CA LEU A 250 -13.24 -15.76 4.98
C LEU A 250 -14.06 -14.51 5.33
N ALA A 251 -15.35 -14.69 5.61
CA ALA A 251 -16.24 -13.63 6.07
C ALA A 251 -17.17 -14.12 7.17
N GLU A 252 -17.25 -13.36 8.26
CA GLU A 252 -18.06 -13.70 9.44
C GLU A 252 -18.88 -12.50 9.92
N ALA A 253 -20.18 -12.68 10.14
CA ALA A 253 -21.05 -11.63 10.64
C ALA A 253 -20.89 -11.50 12.17
N LEU A 254 -20.27 -10.41 12.62
CA LEU A 254 -20.08 -10.12 14.04
C LEU A 254 -21.32 -9.48 14.66
N THR A 255 -22.03 -8.64 13.91
CA THR A 255 -23.25 -7.96 14.37
C THR A 255 -24.31 -7.92 13.25
N ASN A 256 -25.44 -7.26 13.50
CA ASN A 256 -26.46 -7.01 12.48
C ASN A 256 -26.01 -6.08 11.33
N SER A 257 -24.80 -5.52 11.42
CA SER A 257 -24.28 -4.56 10.45
C SER A 257 -22.79 -4.69 10.17
N LYS A 258 -21.99 -5.30 11.06
CA LYS A 258 -20.55 -5.49 10.88
C LYS A 258 -20.25 -6.94 10.51
N ILE A 259 -19.49 -7.11 9.44
CA ILE A 259 -18.95 -8.38 8.96
C ILE A 259 -17.43 -8.25 8.95
N GLU A 260 -16.74 -9.16 9.62
CA GLU A 260 -15.29 -9.28 9.50
C GLU A 260 -14.95 -9.95 8.17
N LEU A 261 -13.92 -9.44 7.48
CA LEU A 261 -13.44 -9.94 6.21
C LEU A 261 -11.94 -10.20 6.28
N ILE A 262 -11.58 -11.47 6.16
CA ILE A 262 -10.19 -11.91 5.98
C ILE A 262 -9.92 -11.93 4.47
N VAL A 263 -8.80 -11.33 4.04
CA VAL A 263 -8.42 -11.32 2.63
C VAL A 263 -7.80 -12.66 2.27
N HIS A 264 -8.36 -13.29 1.22
CA HIS A 264 -7.84 -14.53 0.68
C HIS A 264 -6.38 -14.35 0.21
N SER A 265 -5.50 -15.32 0.52
CA SER A 265 -4.06 -15.28 0.23
C SER A 265 -3.74 -14.81 -1.20
N ARG A 266 -4.41 -15.40 -2.18
CA ARG A 266 -4.32 -15.04 -3.62
C ARG A 266 -4.54 -13.57 -3.96
N TYR A 267 -5.36 -12.86 -3.18
CA TYR A 267 -5.65 -11.46 -3.42
C TYR A 267 -4.86 -10.53 -2.50
N ARG A 268 -3.98 -11.06 -1.66
CA ARG A 268 -3.24 -10.27 -0.67
C ARG A 268 -2.48 -9.12 -1.31
N ASP A 269 -1.90 -9.34 -2.49
CA ASP A 269 -1.09 -8.34 -3.20
C ASP A 269 -1.90 -7.50 -4.21
N ASN A 270 -3.21 -7.74 -4.26
CA ASN A 270 -4.18 -6.93 -4.98
C ASN A 270 -5.55 -6.94 -4.28
N TYR A 271 -5.59 -6.47 -3.03
CA TYR A 271 -6.85 -6.44 -2.27
C TYR A 271 -7.92 -5.53 -2.92
N PRO A 272 -7.60 -4.44 -3.66
CA PRO A 272 -8.64 -3.67 -4.35
C PRO A 272 -9.46 -4.53 -5.31
N ARG A 273 -8.80 -5.47 -6.01
CA ARG A 273 -9.49 -6.43 -6.86
C ARG A 273 -10.36 -7.42 -6.09
N TYR A 274 -9.93 -7.85 -4.90
CA TYR A 274 -10.76 -8.68 -4.01
C TYR A 274 -12.08 -7.99 -3.69
N LEU A 275 -12.03 -6.70 -3.36
CA LEU A 275 -13.21 -5.91 -3.04
C LEU A 275 -14.10 -5.69 -4.27
N GLN A 276 -13.51 -5.44 -5.44
CA GLN A 276 -14.26 -5.39 -6.71
C GLN A 276 -14.98 -6.73 -6.95
N CYS A 277 -14.30 -7.86 -6.76
CA CYS A 277 -14.87 -9.19 -6.94
C CYS A 277 -16.03 -9.44 -5.96
N ILE A 278 -15.85 -9.14 -4.66
CA ILE A 278 -16.90 -9.26 -3.63
C ILE A 278 -18.14 -8.44 -3.98
N ARG A 279 -17.98 -7.22 -4.50
CA ARG A 279 -19.11 -6.35 -4.87
C ARG A 279 -19.98 -6.96 -5.96
N HIS A 280 -19.45 -7.85 -6.80
CA HIS A 280 -20.16 -8.51 -7.90
C HIS A 280 -20.73 -9.89 -7.56
N ILE A 281 -20.53 -10.37 -6.33
CA ILE A 281 -21.16 -11.58 -5.82
C ILE A 281 -22.67 -11.32 -5.70
N THR A 282 -23.46 -12.31 -6.11
CA THR A 282 -24.92 -12.22 -6.01
C THR A 282 -25.42 -12.52 -4.61
N LEU A 283 -26.33 -11.68 -4.10
CA LEU A 283 -27.03 -11.88 -2.85
C LEU A 283 -27.92 -13.14 -2.92
N ARG A 284 -28.60 -13.33 -4.05
CA ARG A 284 -29.47 -14.46 -4.35
C ARG A 284 -28.89 -15.30 -5.47
N ASP A 285 -29.00 -16.61 -5.34
CA ASP A 285 -28.44 -17.57 -6.28
C ASP A 285 -29.57 -18.50 -6.72
N GLN A 286 -30.14 -18.17 -7.87
CA GLN A 286 -31.13 -18.99 -8.55
C GLN A 286 -30.50 -19.58 -9.80
N LYS A 287 -30.63 -20.90 -9.99
CA LYS A 287 -29.96 -21.63 -11.08
C LYS A 287 -30.28 -21.07 -12.48
N LEU A 288 -31.53 -20.70 -12.74
CA LEU A 288 -31.96 -20.17 -14.04
C LEU A 288 -31.36 -18.78 -14.30
N GLU A 289 -31.44 -17.88 -13.31
CA GLU A 289 -30.87 -16.53 -13.40
C GLU A 289 -29.34 -16.59 -13.59
N GLY A 290 -28.66 -17.54 -12.93
CA GLY A 290 -27.23 -17.77 -13.10
C GLY A 290 -26.85 -18.14 -14.53
N HIS A 291 -27.58 -19.05 -15.18
CA HIS A 291 -27.31 -19.43 -16.57
C HIS A 291 -27.53 -18.27 -17.55
N LEU A 292 -28.61 -17.49 -17.39
CA LEU A 292 -28.87 -16.31 -18.22
C LEU A 292 -27.81 -15.23 -18.01
N ARG A 293 -27.36 -15.02 -16.77
CA ARG A 293 -26.28 -14.09 -16.45
C ARG A 293 -24.97 -14.51 -17.12
N LEU A 294 -24.60 -15.80 -17.07
CA LEU A 294 -23.39 -16.31 -17.73
C LEU A 294 -23.42 -16.06 -19.24
N GLN A 295 -24.55 -16.31 -19.91
CA GLN A 295 -24.69 -16.05 -21.35
C GLN A 295 -24.57 -14.56 -21.68
N ARG A 296 -25.18 -13.69 -20.87
CA ARG A 296 -25.04 -12.23 -21.04
C ARG A 296 -23.59 -11.78 -20.88
N LEU A 297 -22.95 -12.23 -19.80
CA LEU A 297 -21.55 -11.90 -19.50
C LEU A 297 -20.58 -12.43 -20.56
N GLN A 298 -20.86 -13.59 -21.15
CA GLN A 298 -20.09 -14.10 -22.29
C GLN A 298 -20.17 -13.15 -23.48
N ALA A 299 -21.36 -12.63 -23.81
CA ALA A 299 -21.53 -11.67 -24.91
C ALA A 299 -20.86 -10.31 -24.61
N GLU A 300 -20.93 -9.84 -23.36
CA GLU A 300 -20.30 -8.59 -22.90
C GLU A 300 -18.77 -8.71 -22.83
N LEU A 301 -18.24 -9.88 -22.43
CA LEU A 301 -16.80 -10.13 -22.36
C LEU A 301 -16.13 -9.99 -23.73
N MET A 302 -16.80 -10.43 -24.79
CA MET A 302 -16.25 -10.40 -26.15
C MET A 302 -16.20 -8.99 -26.77
N LYS A 303 -16.67 -7.96 -26.06
CA LYS A 303 -16.61 -6.56 -26.50
C LYS A 303 -15.61 -5.80 -25.63
N GLY A 304 -14.63 -5.16 -26.26
CA GLY A 304 -13.55 -4.44 -25.57
C GLY A 304 -14.04 -3.50 -24.45
N PRO A 305 -14.96 -2.56 -24.73
CA PRO A 305 -15.44 -1.60 -23.73
C PRO A 305 -16.14 -2.20 -22.50
N THR A 306 -16.71 -3.41 -22.60
CA THR A 306 -17.41 -4.09 -21.50
C THR A 306 -16.62 -5.25 -20.92
N ALA A 307 -15.45 -5.58 -21.49
CA ALA A 307 -14.67 -6.77 -21.13
C ALA A 307 -14.20 -6.76 -19.68
N GLU A 308 -13.73 -5.61 -19.16
CA GLU A 308 -13.26 -5.49 -17.78
C GLU A 308 -14.35 -5.86 -16.78
N GLN A 309 -15.50 -5.18 -16.88
CA GLN A 309 -16.64 -5.38 -16.00
C GLN A 309 -17.19 -6.80 -16.10
N ALA A 310 -17.33 -7.32 -17.32
CA ALA A 310 -17.80 -8.68 -17.54
C ALA A 310 -16.85 -9.72 -16.93
N ALA A 311 -15.53 -9.55 -17.07
CA ALA A 311 -14.53 -10.42 -16.49
C ALA A 311 -14.55 -10.40 -14.95
N LEU A 312 -14.74 -9.23 -14.33
CA LEU A 312 -14.88 -9.11 -12.87
C LEU A 312 -16.14 -9.82 -12.35
N GLU A 313 -17.27 -9.69 -13.06
CA GLU A 313 -18.51 -10.40 -12.71
C GLU A 313 -18.37 -11.92 -12.87
N LEU A 314 -17.69 -12.37 -13.92
CA LEU A 314 -17.36 -13.78 -14.13
C LEU A 314 -16.43 -14.32 -13.04
N GLU A 315 -15.42 -13.54 -12.62
CA GLU A 315 -14.55 -13.88 -11.50
C GLU A 315 -15.33 -14.04 -10.19
N ALA A 316 -16.33 -13.18 -9.96
CA ALA A 316 -17.20 -13.24 -8.79
C ALA A 316 -18.11 -14.48 -8.79
N ILE A 317 -18.55 -14.95 -9.96
CA ILE A 317 -19.26 -16.24 -10.10
C ILE A 317 -18.35 -17.39 -9.69
N GLY A 318 -17.06 -17.35 -10.06
CA GLY A 318 -16.07 -18.33 -9.65
C GLY A 318 -15.86 -19.45 -10.67
N PRO A 319 -15.63 -20.70 -10.25
CA PRO A 319 -15.22 -21.80 -11.14
C PRO A 319 -16.15 -22.06 -12.32
N ASP A 320 -17.46 -21.84 -12.16
CA ASP A 320 -18.46 -22.06 -13.21
C ASP A 320 -18.30 -21.12 -14.42
N ALA A 321 -17.62 -19.98 -14.23
CA ALA A 321 -17.34 -19.02 -15.28
C ALA A 321 -16.06 -19.32 -16.08
N VAL A 322 -15.23 -20.27 -15.64
CA VAL A 322 -13.94 -20.60 -16.28
C VAL A 322 -14.08 -20.91 -17.78
N PRO A 323 -15.06 -21.71 -18.26
CA PRO A 323 -15.20 -21.99 -19.68
C PRO A 323 -15.42 -20.73 -20.54
N VAL A 324 -16.17 -19.75 -20.02
CA VAL A 324 -16.43 -18.47 -20.69
C VAL A 324 -15.15 -17.65 -20.79
N LEU A 325 -14.39 -17.57 -19.70
CA LEU A 325 -13.13 -16.83 -19.67
C LEU A 325 -12.07 -17.47 -20.57
N LEU A 326 -12.01 -18.80 -20.65
CA LEU A 326 -11.13 -19.53 -21.57
C LEU A 326 -11.47 -19.26 -23.04
N GLN A 327 -12.73 -18.98 -23.37
CA GLN A 327 -13.10 -18.53 -24.71
C GLN A 327 -12.60 -17.10 -24.97
N GLY A 328 -12.66 -16.22 -23.97
CA GLY A 328 -12.13 -14.86 -24.04
C GLY A 328 -10.62 -14.81 -24.34
N LEU A 329 -9.83 -15.78 -23.86
CA LEU A 329 -8.41 -15.92 -24.22
C LEU A 329 -8.16 -16.12 -25.72
N LYS A 330 -9.16 -16.60 -26.48
CA LYS A 330 -9.07 -16.84 -27.93
C LYS A 330 -9.49 -15.63 -28.76
N SER A 331 -9.86 -14.52 -28.12
CA SER A 331 -10.25 -13.29 -28.81
C SER A 331 -9.08 -12.67 -29.56
N GLU A 332 -9.35 -12.00 -30.68
CA GLU A 332 -8.36 -11.20 -31.41
C GLU A 332 -7.99 -9.91 -30.67
N SER A 333 -8.91 -9.41 -29.82
CA SER A 333 -8.68 -8.21 -29.00
C SER A 333 -7.79 -8.51 -27.79
N LEU A 334 -6.66 -7.80 -27.69
CA LEU A 334 -5.75 -7.88 -26.55
C LEU A 334 -6.45 -7.49 -25.23
N GLU A 335 -7.35 -6.51 -25.26
CA GLU A 335 -8.12 -6.07 -24.08
C GLU A 335 -9.01 -7.21 -23.54
N VAL A 336 -9.73 -7.90 -24.43
CA VAL A 336 -10.58 -9.05 -24.06
C VAL A 336 -9.72 -10.19 -23.51
N ARG A 337 -8.61 -10.51 -24.19
CA ARG A 337 -7.66 -11.54 -23.74
C ARG A 337 -7.10 -11.20 -22.37
N PHE A 338 -6.66 -9.96 -22.15
CA PHE A 338 -6.09 -9.48 -20.91
C PHE A 338 -7.08 -9.60 -19.74
N HIS A 339 -8.28 -9.04 -19.85
CA HIS A 339 -9.26 -9.10 -18.75
C HIS A 339 -9.70 -10.54 -18.44
N SER A 340 -9.85 -11.38 -19.48
CA SER A 340 -10.13 -12.81 -19.32
C SER A 340 -9.00 -13.53 -18.57
N ALA A 341 -7.75 -13.30 -18.97
CA ALA A 341 -6.58 -13.88 -18.34
C ALA A 341 -6.43 -13.40 -16.90
N GLN A 342 -6.69 -12.13 -16.64
CA GLN A 342 -6.63 -11.57 -15.30
C GLN A 342 -7.63 -12.25 -14.36
N ALA A 343 -8.88 -12.42 -14.79
CA ALA A 343 -9.89 -13.15 -14.00
C ALA A 343 -9.50 -14.62 -13.80
N LEU A 344 -9.00 -15.29 -14.84
CA LEU A 344 -8.50 -16.67 -14.77
C LEU A 344 -7.33 -16.83 -13.79
N ALA A 345 -6.40 -15.87 -13.74
CA ALA A 345 -5.32 -15.83 -12.77
C ALA A 345 -5.84 -15.88 -11.33
N TYR A 346 -6.80 -15.02 -10.98
CA TYR A 346 -7.42 -15.03 -9.64
C TYR A 346 -8.33 -16.25 -9.39
N LEU A 347 -8.71 -16.99 -10.43
CA LEU A 347 -9.34 -18.31 -10.34
C LEU A 347 -8.33 -19.47 -10.31
N ASN A 348 -7.03 -19.17 -10.23
CA ASN A 348 -5.92 -20.13 -10.25
C ASN A 348 -5.91 -21.02 -11.49
N ARG A 349 -5.87 -20.40 -12.66
CA ARG A 349 -5.80 -21.05 -13.97
C ARG A 349 -4.50 -20.65 -14.67
N SER A 350 -3.63 -21.62 -14.89
CA SER A 350 -2.30 -21.42 -15.48
C SER A 350 -2.36 -21.03 -16.95
N GLU A 351 -3.48 -21.31 -17.64
CA GLU A 351 -3.74 -20.87 -19.01
C GLU A 351 -3.70 -19.34 -19.17
N ALA A 352 -3.89 -18.59 -18.08
CA ALA A 352 -3.77 -17.14 -18.07
C ALA A 352 -2.33 -16.64 -18.25
N ALA A 353 -1.32 -17.38 -17.77
CA ALA A 353 0.04 -16.88 -17.63
C ALA A 353 0.68 -16.40 -18.96
N PRO A 354 0.58 -17.16 -20.08
CA PRO A 354 1.18 -16.73 -21.34
C PRO A 354 0.53 -15.46 -21.92
N VAL A 355 -0.78 -15.30 -21.72
CA VAL A 355 -1.56 -14.14 -22.19
C VAL A 355 -1.27 -12.91 -21.33
N LEU A 356 -1.15 -13.09 -20.00
CA LEU A 356 -0.72 -12.02 -19.10
C LEU A 356 0.69 -11.53 -19.46
N ARG A 357 1.64 -12.44 -19.70
CA ARG A 357 2.99 -12.06 -20.17
C ARG A 357 2.94 -11.27 -21.47
N GLU A 358 2.16 -11.73 -22.46
CA GLU A 358 1.99 -11.01 -23.73
C GLU A 358 1.47 -9.58 -23.49
N ALA A 359 0.42 -9.43 -22.70
CA ALA A 359 -0.16 -8.12 -22.38
C ALA A 359 0.81 -7.20 -21.62
N ILE A 360 1.56 -7.74 -20.65
CA ILE A 360 2.58 -6.99 -19.89
C ILE A 360 3.68 -6.47 -20.81
N ALA A 361 4.13 -7.29 -21.77
CA ALA A 361 5.17 -6.91 -22.72
C ALA A 361 4.66 -5.80 -23.68
N GLN A 362 3.49 -6.01 -24.28
CA GLN A 362 2.99 -5.15 -25.36
C GLN A 362 2.37 -3.83 -24.87
N GLU A 363 1.66 -3.83 -23.74
CA GLU A 363 0.82 -2.70 -23.35
C GLU A 363 1.18 -2.17 -21.95
N PRO A 364 1.82 -0.99 -21.85
CA PRO A 364 2.16 -0.36 -20.58
C PRO A 364 0.98 -0.18 -19.62
N ALA A 365 -0.24 0.01 -20.12
CA ALA A 365 -1.43 0.15 -19.27
C ALA A 365 -1.83 -1.15 -18.54
N PHE A 366 -1.46 -2.30 -19.08
CA PHE A 366 -1.80 -3.61 -18.49
C PHE A 366 -0.71 -4.14 -17.54
N ARG A 367 0.50 -3.58 -17.56
CA ARG A 367 1.68 -4.09 -16.82
C ARG A 367 1.44 -4.30 -15.33
N ILE A 368 1.01 -3.27 -14.62
CA ILE A 368 0.86 -3.31 -13.15
C ILE A 368 -0.15 -4.39 -12.73
N TYR A 369 -1.25 -4.47 -13.46
CA TYR A 369 -2.36 -5.37 -13.23
C TYR A 369 -2.06 -6.81 -13.65
N GLY A 370 -1.33 -6.98 -14.76
CA GLY A 370 -0.87 -8.27 -15.23
C GLY A 370 0.16 -8.88 -14.29
N LEU A 371 1.18 -8.11 -13.88
CA LEU A 371 2.20 -8.58 -12.95
C LEU A 371 1.61 -8.98 -11.59
N ALA A 372 0.65 -8.20 -11.06
CA ALA A 372 -0.05 -8.55 -9.83
C ALA A 372 -1.01 -9.75 -9.99
N ALA A 373 -1.54 -10.00 -11.19
CA ALA A 373 -2.33 -11.19 -11.46
C ALA A 373 -1.46 -12.44 -11.61
N MET A 374 -0.21 -12.31 -12.07
CA MET A 374 0.73 -13.43 -12.15
C MET A 374 1.07 -14.00 -10.77
N THR A 375 1.15 -13.17 -9.72
CA THR A 375 1.39 -13.65 -8.34
C THR A 375 0.21 -14.42 -7.75
N ALA A 376 -0.97 -14.30 -8.34
CA ALA A 376 -2.17 -15.03 -7.92
C ALA A 376 -2.24 -16.47 -8.47
N ILE A 377 -1.41 -16.81 -9.46
CA ILE A 377 -1.34 -18.15 -10.04
C ILE A 377 -0.35 -18.98 -9.21
N GLU A 378 -0.84 -20.03 -8.57
CA GLU A 378 -0.03 -20.91 -7.71
C GLU A 378 0.79 -21.93 -8.52
N ASP A 379 0.48 -22.08 -9.81
CA ASP A 379 1.16 -22.99 -10.73
C ASP A 379 2.52 -22.43 -11.19
N PRO A 380 3.58 -23.25 -11.28
CA PRO A 380 4.91 -22.81 -11.74
C PRO A 380 4.94 -22.16 -13.13
N ALA A 381 3.92 -22.38 -13.97
CA ALA A 381 3.79 -21.71 -15.26
C ALA A 381 3.87 -20.18 -15.14
N ALA A 382 3.39 -19.59 -14.04
CA ALA A 382 3.48 -18.16 -13.83
C ALA A 382 4.94 -17.69 -13.69
N SER A 383 5.74 -18.37 -12.86
CA SER A 383 7.16 -18.07 -12.70
C SER A 383 7.91 -18.23 -14.03
N ILE A 384 7.62 -19.28 -14.79
CA ILE A 384 8.23 -19.51 -16.12
C ILE A 384 7.95 -18.35 -17.07
N GLU A 385 6.72 -17.85 -17.12
CA GLU A 385 6.37 -16.72 -17.98
C GLU A 385 6.92 -15.38 -17.44
N LEU A 386 7.03 -15.21 -16.12
CA LEU A 386 7.68 -14.05 -15.49
C LEU A 386 9.20 -14.02 -15.77
N HIS A 387 9.89 -15.17 -15.78
CA HIS A 387 11.30 -15.24 -16.13
C HIS A 387 11.57 -14.68 -17.53
N LYS A 388 10.66 -14.91 -18.49
CA LYS A 388 10.77 -14.35 -19.84
C LYS A 388 10.68 -12.82 -19.88
N LEU A 389 10.15 -12.17 -18.85
CA LEU A 389 10.07 -10.71 -18.74
C LEU A 389 11.36 -10.08 -18.17
N LEU A 390 12.28 -10.88 -17.62
CA LEU A 390 13.56 -10.39 -17.10
C LEU A 390 14.48 -9.84 -18.20
N ASP A 391 14.25 -10.25 -19.44
CA ASP A 391 14.98 -9.84 -20.64
C ASP A 391 14.28 -8.72 -21.44
N HIS A 392 13.16 -8.20 -20.94
CA HIS A 392 12.36 -7.21 -21.65
C HIS A 392 13.02 -5.81 -21.66
N ASP A 393 12.91 -5.04 -22.74
CA ASP A 393 13.60 -3.73 -22.87
C ASP A 393 13.20 -2.68 -21.80
N SER A 394 11.97 -2.75 -21.32
CA SER A 394 11.43 -1.83 -20.30
C SER A 394 11.93 -2.14 -18.89
N ILE A 395 12.63 -1.18 -18.27
CA ILE A 395 13.12 -1.20 -16.88
C ILE A 395 12.02 -1.59 -15.88
N GLU A 396 10.83 -0.97 -15.98
CA GLU A 396 9.71 -1.25 -15.06
C GLU A 396 9.13 -2.66 -15.23
N THR A 397 9.26 -3.24 -16.43
CA THR A 397 8.78 -4.60 -16.69
C THR A 397 9.72 -5.61 -16.07
N ARG A 398 11.04 -5.42 -16.24
CA ARG A 398 12.06 -6.32 -15.68
C ARG A 398 12.05 -6.31 -14.17
N TYR A 399 12.11 -5.11 -13.57
CA TYR A 399 12.06 -4.99 -12.11
C TYR A 399 10.69 -5.41 -11.55
N GLY A 400 9.60 -5.09 -12.27
CA GLY A 400 8.26 -5.57 -11.94
C GLY A 400 8.16 -7.10 -11.91
N ALA A 401 8.83 -7.79 -12.85
CA ALA A 401 8.92 -9.24 -12.87
C ALA A 401 9.76 -9.79 -11.71
N VAL A 402 10.91 -9.20 -11.39
CA VAL A 402 11.71 -9.57 -10.20
C VAL A 402 10.87 -9.44 -8.92
N ARG A 403 10.13 -8.34 -8.77
CA ARG A 403 9.28 -8.11 -7.61
C ARG A 403 8.15 -9.12 -7.51
N ALA A 404 7.48 -9.43 -8.62
CA ALA A 404 6.44 -10.47 -8.67
C ALA A 404 7.01 -11.86 -8.34
N LEU A 405 8.15 -12.23 -8.92
CA LEU A 405 8.85 -13.48 -8.61
C LEU A 405 9.24 -13.55 -7.12
N SER A 406 9.74 -12.46 -6.53
CA SER A 406 10.13 -12.42 -5.12
C SER A 406 8.95 -12.58 -4.16
N GLU A 407 7.73 -12.25 -4.60
CA GLU A 407 6.51 -12.43 -3.82
C GLU A 407 5.99 -13.88 -3.93
N ILE A 408 6.16 -14.51 -5.10
CA ILE A 408 5.84 -15.93 -5.30
C ILE A 408 6.83 -16.81 -4.52
N ASP A 409 8.13 -16.60 -4.73
CA ASP A 409 9.21 -17.31 -4.04
C ASP A 409 10.49 -16.44 -3.97
N ASP A 410 10.79 -15.91 -2.77
CA ASP A 410 12.01 -15.13 -2.51
C ASP A 410 13.31 -15.92 -2.74
N ARG A 411 13.22 -17.26 -2.86
CA ARG A 411 14.34 -18.18 -3.11
C ARG A 411 14.43 -18.66 -4.56
N ASP A 412 13.64 -18.09 -5.47
CA ASP A 412 13.71 -18.41 -6.89
C ASP A 412 15.17 -18.28 -7.40
N ALA A 413 15.64 -19.34 -8.05
CA ALA A 413 17.05 -19.48 -8.44
C ALA A 413 17.53 -18.43 -9.44
N MET A 414 16.64 -17.84 -10.24
CA MET A 414 16.98 -16.81 -11.24
C MET A 414 17.11 -15.42 -10.63
N ILE A 415 16.52 -15.21 -9.46
CA ILE A 415 16.50 -13.91 -8.77
C ILE A 415 17.00 -14.01 -7.32
N ALA A 416 17.76 -15.05 -6.99
CA ALA A 416 18.23 -15.30 -5.63
C ALA A 416 18.99 -14.08 -5.07
N GLY A 417 18.65 -13.70 -3.83
CA GLY A 417 19.23 -12.54 -3.16
C GLY A 417 20.33 -12.87 -2.17
N GLU A 418 21.41 -12.10 -2.22
CA GLU A 418 22.49 -12.08 -1.23
C GLU A 418 22.16 -11.01 -0.18
N LYS A 419 21.98 -11.39 1.09
CA LYS A 419 21.63 -10.46 2.17
C LYS A 419 22.88 -9.90 2.82
N SER A 420 22.93 -8.58 2.97
CA SER A 420 23.97 -7.87 3.73
C SER A 420 23.68 -7.92 5.24
N GLU A 421 24.73 -7.88 6.06
CA GLU A 421 24.64 -7.63 7.51
C GLU A 421 23.95 -6.31 7.84
N GLN A 422 23.98 -5.33 6.92
CA GLN A 422 23.29 -4.04 7.06
C GLN A 422 21.81 -4.09 6.63
N GLY A 423 21.28 -5.26 6.27
CA GLY A 423 19.84 -5.48 6.08
C GLY A 423 19.27 -5.18 4.69
N TYR A 424 20.09 -4.95 3.67
CA TYR A 424 19.66 -4.86 2.27
C TYR A 424 20.02 -6.11 1.47
N THR A 425 19.40 -6.28 0.31
CA THR A 425 19.60 -7.44 -0.57
C THR A 425 20.22 -7.03 -1.90
N LEU A 426 21.26 -7.74 -2.34
CA LEU A 426 21.78 -7.68 -3.71
C LEU A 426 21.19 -8.86 -4.50
N ARG A 427 20.58 -8.59 -5.66
CA ARG A 427 20.16 -9.63 -6.62
C ARG A 427 20.94 -9.46 -7.91
N VAL A 428 21.55 -10.53 -8.39
CA VAL A 428 22.21 -10.57 -9.69
C VAL A 428 21.39 -11.44 -10.62
N VAL A 429 20.74 -10.82 -11.58
CA VAL A 429 19.82 -11.47 -12.51
C VAL A 429 20.55 -11.70 -13.83
N ARG A 430 20.62 -12.97 -14.23
CA ARG A 430 21.09 -13.33 -15.56
C ARG A 430 20.06 -12.86 -16.58
N SER A 431 20.50 -12.02 -17.50
CA SER A 431 19.64 -11.46 -18.52
C SER A 431 20.39 -11.33 -19.83
N SER A 432 19.68 -11.58 -20.94
CA SER A 432 20.15 -11.38 -22.30
C SER A 432 19.80 -9.99 -22.86
N GLY A 433 18.95 -9.23 -22.15
CA GLY A 433 18.62 -7.84 -22.48
C GLY A 433 19.75 -6.86 -22.15
N GLU A 434 19.54 -5.58 -22.46
CA GLU A 434 20.54 -4.54 -22.15
C GLU A 434 20.89 -4.53 -20.65
N PRO A 435 22.17 -4.31 -20.27
CA PRO A 435 22.54 -4.22 -18.86
C PRO A 435 21.79 -3.08 -18.16
N MET A 436 21.42 -3.28 -16.90
CA MET A 436 20.86 -2.20 -16.08
C MET A 436 21.02 -2.52 -14.59
N VAL A 437 20.95 -1.47 -13.77
CA VAL A 437 20.86 -1.61 -12.31
C VAL A 437 19.55 -0.98 -11.85
N HIS A 438 18.85 -1.62 -10.90
CA HIS A 438 17.68 -1.05 -10.26
C HIS A 438 17.90 -0.92 -8.75
N VAL A 439 17.45 0.19 -8.19
CA VAL A 439 17.45 0.45 -6.75
C VAL A 439 16.08 0.91 -6.28
N THR A 440 15.71 0.52 -5.07
CA THR A 440 14.43 0.86 -4.43
C THR A 440 14.60 1.86 -3.30
N ARG A 441 13.67 2.81 -3.19
CA ARG A 441 13.60 3.72 -2.02
C ARG A 441 12.43 3.39 -1.11
N ARG A 442 11.64 2.37 -1.45
CA ARG A 442 10.40 1.99 -0.76
C ARG A 442 10.23 0.48 -0.68
N LYS A 443 9.50 0.02 0.34
CA LYS A 443 9.19 -1.36 0.77
C LYS A 443 10.37 -2.25 1.15
N LYS A 444 11.41 -2.30 0.32
CA LYS A 444 12.57 -3.17 0.49
C LYS A 444 13.82 -2.35 0.19
N ALA A 445 14.90 -2.56 0.92
CA ALA A 445 16.22 -2.06 0.56
C ALA A 445 16.90 -3.11 -0.34
N GLU A 446 16.94 -2.84 -1.65
CA GLU A 446 17.30 -3.85 -2.64
C GLU A 446 18.03 -3.21 -3.83
N VAL A 447 19.11 -3.87 -4.27
CA VAL A 447 19.82 -3.56 -5.50
C VAL A 447 19.69 -4.75 -6.44
N VAL A 448 19.17 -4.52 -7.65
CA VAL A 448 19.04 -5.56 -8.67
C VAL A 448 19.95 -5.22 -9.84
N VAL A 449 20.95 -6.06 -10.09
CA VAL A 449 21.86 -5.94 -11.23
C VAL A 449 21.41 -6.92 -12.30
N PHE A 450 21.05 -6.41 -13.48
CA PHE A 450 20.74 -7.24 -14.62
C PHE A 450 21.93 -7.31 -15.57
N GLY A 451 22.44 -8.53 -15.78
CA GLY A 451 23.67 -8.80 -16.53
C GLY A 451 24.85 -9.04 -15.58
N GLU A 452 25.17 -10.32 -15.35
CA GLU A 452 26.21 -10.77 -14.41
C GLU A 452 27.60 -10.21 -14.78
N GLU A 453 27.87 -10.05 -16.07
CA GLU A 453 29.16 -9.57 -16.61
C GLU A 453 29.22 -8.03 -16.76
N GLN A 454 28.23 -7.29 -16.24
CA GLN A 454 28.24 -5.84 -16.33
C GLN A 454 29.43 -5.27 -15.55
N GLN A 455 30.26 -4.47 -16.20
CA GLN A 455 31.45 -3.84 -15.59
C GLN A 455 31.32 -2.32 -15.53
N PHE A 456 31.91 -1.72 -14.49
CA PHE A 456 32.16 -0.29 -14.47
C PHE A 456 33.18 0.09 -15.55
N LEU A 457 32.94 1.20 -16.26
CA LEU A 457 33.86 1.83 -17.20
C LEU A 457 34.92 2.63 -16.44
N SER A 458 36.17 2.57 -16.89
CA SER A 458 37.31 3.33 -16.34
C SER A 458 37.67 4.51 -17.25
N PRO A 459 38.22 5.63 -16.73
CA PRO A 459 38.53 5.88 -15.32
C PRO A 459 37.28 6.14 -14.49
N MET A 460 37.27 5.64 -13.25
CA MET A 460 36.19 5.89 -12.30
C MET A 460 36.77 6.27 -10.95
N VAL A 461 36.27 7.34 -10.35
CA VAL A 461 36.54 7.70 -8.96
C VAL A 461 35.24 8.19 -8.35
N VAL A 462 34.56 7.32 -7.61
CA VAL A 462 33.25 7.59 -7.01
C VAL A 462 33.31 7.36 -5.51
N SER A 463 32.50 8.11 -4.77
CA SER A 463 32.34 8.00 -3.33
C SER A 463 31.08 7.20 -3.00
N ALA A 464 31.17 6.34 -2.00
CA ALA A 464 30.02 5.63 -1.45
C ALA A 464 29.79 6.16 -0.02
N GLY A 465 29.00 7.23 0.08
CA GLY A 465 29.03 8.10 1.26
C GLY A 465 30.42 8.69 1.50
N LYS A 466 30.64 9.14 2.74
CA LYS A 466 31.95 9.69 3.16
C LYS A 466 32.93 8.60 3.61
N ARG A 467 32.43 7.37 3.84
CA ARG A 467 33.24 6.27 4.40
C ARG A 467 33.96 5.46 3.33
N PHE A 468 33.59 5.55 2.06
CA PHE A 468 34.17 4.73 1.02
C PHE A 468 34.58 5.51 -0.22
N LEU A 469 35.70 5.11 -0.80
CA LEU A 469 36.18 5.61 -2.09
C LEU A 469 36.48 4.44 -3.01
N VAL A 470 35.82 4.43 -4.17
CA VAL A 470 35.91 3.37 -5.17
C VAL A 470 36.65 3.91 -6.39
N LYS A 471 37.75 3.26 -6.77
CA LYS A 471 38.64 3.70 -7.87
C LYS A 471 38.85 2.59 -8.90
N ALA A 472 38.54 2.88 -10.16
CA ALA A 472 38.91 2.04 -11.30
C ALA A 472 39.96 2.76 -12.16
N ASP A 473 41.16 2.20 -12.23
CA ASP A 473 42.28 2.71 -13.01
C ASP A 473 42.20 2.17 -14.45
N PRO A 474 42.29 3.00 -15.50
CA PRO A 474 42.25 2.54 -16.89
C PRO A 474 43.31 1.49 -17.23
N ALA A 475 44.47 1.55 -16.57
CA ALA A 475 45.59 0.64 -16.84
C ALA A 475 45.47 -0.71 -16.12
N LYS A 476 44.50 -0.87 -15.21
CA LYS A 476 44.38 -2.06 -14.37
C LYS A 476 42.98 -2.66 -14.47
N PRO A 477 42.85 -3.99 -14.55
CA PRO A 477 41.54 -4.65 -14.61
C PRO A 477 40.86 -4.76 -13.24
N VAL A 478 41.30 -3.98 -12.24
CA VAL A 478 40.82 -4.08 -10.85
C VAL A 478 40.28 -2.75 -10.35
N VAL A 479 39.28 -2.84 -9.48
CA VAL A 479 38.75 -1.73 -8.69
C VAL A 479 39.37 -1.77 -7.31
N SER A 480 39.79 -0.62 -6.79
CA SER A 480 40.26 -0.46 -5.42
C SER A 480 39.19 0.23 -4.59
N ILE A 481 38.75 -0.42 -3.52
CA ILE A 481 37.79 0.13 -2.56
C ILE A 481 38.55 0.46 -1.28
N SER A 482 38.46 1.71 -0.83
CA SER A 482 39.06 2.17 0.43
C SER A 482 37.96 2.54 1.41
N ARG A 483 37.97 1.95 2.61
CA ARG A 483 37.10 2.32 3.73
C ARG A 483 37.86 3.20 4.73
N PHE A 484 37.28 4.36 5.01
CA PHE A 484 37.75 5.32 6.00
C PHE A 484 36.90 5.18 7.27
N THR A 485 37.58 4.98 8.39
CA THR A 485 36.96 4.93 9.72
C THR A 485 37.73 5.86 10.63
N THR A 486 37.02 6.74 11.33
CA THR A 486 37.63 7.73 12.23
C THR A 486 38.54 7.03 13.25
N GLY A 487 39.80 7.49 13.34
CA GLY A 487 40.78 6.96 14.29
C GLY A 487 41.33 5.56 13.97
N ARG A 488 41.05 4.99 12.79
CA ARG A 488 41.58 3.69 12.35
C ARG A 488 42.33 3.81 11.01
N PRO A 489 43.29 2.91 10.73
CA PRO A 489 43.95 2.88 9.42
C PRO A 489 42.95 2.57 8.31
N VAL A 490 43.19 3.13 7.13
CA VAL A 490 42.37 2.89 5.93
C VAL A 490 42.44 1.41 5.58
N VAL A 491 41.28 0.76 5.48
CA VAL A 491 41.18 -0.62 5.01
C VAL A 491 40.97 -0.58 3.52
N GLN A 492 41.85 -1.24 2.76
CA GLN A 492 41.75 -1.33 1.31
C GLN A 492 41.50 -2.76 0.87
N GLN A 493 40.55 -2.92 -0.05
CA GLN A 493 40.30 -4.17 -0.74
C GLN A 493 40.32 -3.91 -2.25
N LYS A 494 40.58 -4.98 -3.00
CA LYS A 494 40.59 -4.95 -4.47
C LYS A 494 39.71 -6.07 -4.98
N CYS A 495 38.94 -5.75 -6.00
CA CYS A 495 38.03 -6.68 -6.68
C CYS A 495 38.05 -6.41 -8.18
N SER A 496 37.34 -7.23 -8.95
CA SER A 496 37.14 -6.99 -10.38
C SER A 496 36.33 -5.71 -10.64
N ARG A 497 36.16 -5.39 -11.93
CA ARG A 497 35.32 -4.27 -12.37
C ARG A 497 33.83 -4.62 -12.46
N GLU A 498 33.45 -5.86 -12.20
CA GLU A 498 32.05 -6.27 -12.25
C GLU A 498 31.24 -5.53 -11.20
N VAL A 499 30.10 -4.97 -11.63
CA VAL A 499 29.23 -4.16 -10.77
C VAL A 499 28.78 -4.99 -9.57
N ALA A 500 28.40 -6.24 -9.81
CA ALA A 500 28.02 -7.17 -8.75
C ALA A 500 29.17 -7.43 -7.76
N GLU A 501 30.41 -7.67 -8.23
CA GLU A 501 31.56 -7.93 -7.36
C GLU A 501 31.93 -6.70 -6.52
N VAL A 502 31.91 -5.50 -7.11
CA VAL A 502 32.14 -4.24 -6.36
C VAL A 502 31.10 -4.07 -5.25
N ILE A 503 29.82 -4.35 -5.51
CA ILE A 503 28.77 -4.27 -4.48
C ILE A 503 28.98 -5.34 -3.40
N ARG A 504 29.34 -6.58 -3.77
CA ARG A 504 29.67 -7.63 -2.79
C ARG A 504 30.84 -7.24 -1.89
N THR A 505 31.92 -6.68 -2.47
CA THR A 505 33.05 -6.20 -1.67
C THR A 505 32.61 -5.06 -0.72
N LEU A 506 31.73 -4.16 -1.16
CA LEU A 506 31.14 -3.15 -0.27
C LEU A 506 30.30 -3.80 0.85
N MET A 507 29.52 -4.83 0.55
CA MET A 507 28.75 -5.60 1.56
C MET A 507 29.67 -6.25 2.60
N GLU A 508 30.76 -6.90 2.17
CA GLU A 508 31.78 -7.50 3.04
C GLU A 508 32.50 -6.45 3.91
N MET A 509 32.57 -5.21 3.43
CA MET A 509 33.13 -4.08 4.16
C MET A 509 32.08 -3.30 4.99
N ASP A 510 30.89 -3.86 5.25
CA ASP A 510 29.78 -3.25 6.01
C ASP A 510 29.25 -1.93 5.44
N ALA A 511 29.30 -1.74 4.12
CA ALA A 511 28.66 -0.60 3.49
C ALA A 511 27.14 -0.67 3.67
N THR A 512 26.50 0.44 4.00
CA THR A 512 25.05 0.54 4.15
C THR A 512 24.36 0.69 2.80
N TYR A 513 23.05 0.46 2.77
CA TYR A 513 22.27 0.62 1.54
C TYR A 513 22.38 2.03 0.91
N PRO A 514 22.26 3.14 1.68
CA PRO A 514 22.46 4.48 1.13
C PRO A 514 23.83 4.70 0.48
N GLU A 515 24.90 4.12 1.04
CA GLU A 515 26.25 4.26 0.47
C GLU A 515 26.35 3.55 -0.88
N VAL A 516 25.80 2.33 -1.00
CA VAL A 516 25.76 1.60 -2.26
C VAL A 516 24.93 2.35 -3.32
N VAL A 517 23.76 2.87 -2.92
CA VAL A 517 22.91 3.68 -3.82
C VAL A 517 23.66 4.92 -4.29
N GLN A 518 24.31 5.66 -3.39
CA GLN A 518 25.10 6.84 -3.74
C GLN A 518 26.24 6.51 -4.71
N MET A 519 26.98 5.42 -4.46
CA MET A 519 28.06 4.99 -5.36
C MET A 519 27.55 4.75 -6.78
N LEU A 520 26.42 4.05 -6.91
CA LEU A 520 25.82 3.76 -8.21
C LEU A 520 25.33 5.03 -8.91
N LEU A 521 24.74 5.97 -8.18
CA LEU A 521 24.29 7.25 -8.70
C LEU A 521 25.47 8.15 -9.12
N GLU A 522 26.55 8.19 -8.34
CA GLU A 522 27.77 8.91 -8.72
C GLU A 522 28.42 8.29 -9.96
N ALA A 523 28.46 6.96 -10.05
CA ALA A 523 28.94 6.25 -11.23
C ALA A 523 28.08 6.53 -12.47
N GLU A 524 26.75 6.56 -12.34
CA GLU A 524 25.85 6.97 -13.43
C GLU A 524 26.12 8.41 -13.87
N ASN A 525 26.25 9.34 -12.92
CA ASN A 525 26.53 10.76 -13.20
C ASN A 525 27.86 10.95 -13.95
N GLN A 526 28.86 10.12 -13.64
CA GLN A 526 30.15 10.08 -14.35
C GLN A 526 30.12 9.22 -15.63
N ARG A 527 28.98 8.59 -15.96
CA ARG A 527 28.79 7.65 -17.10
C ARG A 527 29.74 6.45 -17.04
N ASN A 528 29.99 5.96 -15.83
CA ASN A 528 30.80 4.78 -15.58
C ASN A 528 29.99 3.48 -15.59
N LEU A 529 28.67 3.51 -15.69
CA LEU A 529 27.85 2.32 -15.90
C LEU A 529 27.62 2.10 -17.40
N VAL A 530 27.74 0.84 -17.85
CA VAL A 530 27.38 0.45 -19.22
C VAL A 530 25.87 0.49 -19.42
N GLY A 531 25.13 0.02 -18.41
CA GLY A 531 23.68 0.03 -18.36
C GLY A 531 23.12 1.27 -17.68
N VAL A 532 21.81 1.47 -17.81
CA VAL A 532 21.08 2.54 -17.12
C VAL A 532 20.75 2.18 -15.67
N ILE A 533 20.59 3.18 -14.81
CA ILE A 533 20.05 3.00 -13.46
C ILE A 533 18.55 3.37 -13.39
N GLY A 534 17.74 2.44 -12.88
CA GLY A 534 16.34 2.67 -12.54
C GLY A 534 16.18 2.91 -11.03
N VAL A 535 15.56 4.02 -10.63
CA VAL A 535 15.20 4.31 -9.24
C VAL A 535 13.68 4.26 -9.11
N ASP A 536 13.15 3.30 -8.34
CA ASP A 536 11.71 3.06 -8.21
C ASP A 536 10.95 3.02 -9.56
N ALA A 537 11.63 2.56 -10.62
CA ALA A 537 11.03 2.37 -11.93
C ALA A 537 10.04 1.19 -11.86
N LEU A 538 8.83 1.48 -11.41
CA LEU A 538 7.73 0.55 -11.17
C LEU A 538 6.58 0.82 -12.15
N PRO A 539 5.84 -0.22 -12.56
CA PRO A 539 4.66 -0.05 -13.39
C PRO A 539 3.60 0.75 -12.62
N ARG A 540 2.84 1.59 -13.33
CA ARG A 540 1.86 2.52 -12.74
C ARG A 540 0.45 2.26 -13.27
N ALA A 541 -0.55 2.44 -12.42
CA ALA A 541 -1.96 2.43 -12.79
C ALA A 541 -2.38 3.75 -13.48
N GLY A 542 -3.61 3.80 -14.01
CA GLY A 542 -4.19 5.03 -14.56
C GLY A 542 -3.66 5.42 -15.94
N ARG A 543 -3.01 4.48 -16.64
CA ARG A 543 -2.54 4.69 -18.02
C ARG A 543 -3.68 4.52 -19.01
N THR A 544 -3.62 5.25 -20.11
CA THR A 544 -4.61 5.17 -21.19
C THR A 544 -4.24 4.06 -22.17
N TYR A 545 -5.14 3.10 -22.35
CA TYR A 545 -5.09 2.12 -23.43
C TYR A 545 -5.82 2.66 -24.67
N GLN A 546 -5.16 2.61 -25.83
CA GLN A 546 -5.75 3.01 -27.11
C GLN A 546 -6.24 1.77 -27.85
N ARG A 547 -7.54 1.76 -28.21
CA ARG A 547 -8.12 0.63 -28.92
C ARG A 547 -7.70 0.65 -30.40
N PRO A 548 -7.28 -0.49 -30.97
CA PRO A 548 -6.98 -0.58 -32.39
C PRO A 548 -8.18 -0.17 -33.25
N VAL A 549 -7.92 0.46 -34.40
CA VAL A 549 -8.95 1.03 -35.28
C VAL A 549 -9.97 -0.01 -35.77
N GLU A 550 -9.56 -1.27 -35.91
CA GLU A 550 -10.43 -2.38 -36.33
C GLU A 550 -11.49 -2.75 -35.28
N SER A 551 -11.27 -2.44 -33.99
CA SER A 551 -12.27 -2.70 -32.95
C SER A 551 -13.44 -1.70 -32.97
N LEU A 552 -13.34 -0.62 -33.76
CA LEU A 552 -14.31 0.48 -33.82
C LEU A 552 -15.45 0.23 -34.81
N ALA A 553 -15.88 -1.02 -34.99
CA ALA A 553 -16.94 -1.37 -35.95
C ALA A 553 -18.27 -0.62 -35.70
N SER A 554 -18.43 0.03 -34.54
CA SER A 554 -19.52 0.96 -34.24
C SER A 554 -18.98 2.34 -33.83
N ALA A 555 -19.58 3.40 -34.40
CA ALA A 555 -19.23 4.81 -34.16
C ALA A 555 -19.47 5.30 -32.70
N GLU A 556 -20.03 4.47 -31.84
CA GLU A 556 -20.41 4.80 -30.45
C GLU A 556 -19.36 4.38 -29.41
N GLU A 557 -18.35 3.57 -29.77
CA GLU A 557 -17.39 3.06 -28.78
C GLU A 557 -16.22 4.03 -28.51
N PRO A 558 -15.82 4.21 -27.23
CA PRO A 558 -14.71 5.09 -26.89
C PRO A 558 -13.40 4.55 -27.46
N LYS A 559 -12.66 5.43 -28.16
CA LYS A 559 -11.37 5.10 -28.81
C LYS A 559 -10.25 4.75 -27.82
N SER A 560 -10.40 5.12 -26.56
CA SER A 560 -9.44 4.86 -25.51
C SER A 560 -10.14 4.64 -24.18
N THR A 561 -9.46 3.98 -23.26
CA THR A 561 -9.91 3.82 -21.87
C THR A 561 -8.75 4.01 -20.92
N THR A 562 -9.03 4.53 -19.72
CA THR A 562 -8.04 4.57 -18.65
C THR A 562 -8.12 3.26 -17.88
N VAL A 563 -7.00 2.54 -17.79
CA VAL A 563 -6.94 1.26 -17.09
C VAL A 563 -6.67 1.51 -15.62
N GLY A 564 -7.72 1.33 -14.82
CA GLY A 564 -7.69 1.50 -13.38
C GLY A 564 -7.39 2.92 -12.90
N SER A 565 -7.02 3.03 -11.63
CA SER A 565 -6.90 4.29 -10.88
C SER A 565 -6.07 4.09 -9.62
N GLU A 566 -5.72 5.17 -8.91
CA GLU A 566 -5.00 5.09 -7.62
C GLU A 566 -5.71 4.14 -6.63
N GLY A 567 -7.02 4.27 -6.46
CA GLY A 567 -7.81 3.41 -5.56
C GLY A 567 -7.97 1.95 -6.00
N THR A 568 -7.58 1.60 -7.23
CA THR A 568 -7.60 0.22 -7.75
C THR A 568 -6.20 -0.33 -8.01
N THR A 569 -5.16 0.41 -7.63
CA THR A 569 -3.75 0.03 -7.82
C THR A 569 -3.43 -1.22 -6.99
N PRO A 570 -2.86 -2.29 -7.57
CA PRO A 570 -2.42 -3.44 -6.79
C PRO A 570 -1.44 -3.02 -5.71
N ASN A 571 -1.72 -3.41 -4.46
CA ASN A 571 -0.87 -3.05 -3.33
C ASN A 571 0.53 -3.67 -3.43
N LEU A 572 0.76 -4.67 -4.30
CA LEU A 572 2.11 -5.14 -4.69
C LEU A 572 3.03 -3.98 -5.09
N PHE A 573 2.53 -3.05 -5.90
CA PHE A 573 3.29 -1.97 -6.55
C PHE A 573 2.95 -0.57 -6.05
N GLN A 574 2.03 -0.44 -5.11
CA GLN A 574 1.68 0.86 -4.53
C GLN A 574 2.93 1.57 -4.00
N ALA A 575 3.21 2.74 -4.57
CA ALA A 575 4.09 3.72 -3.96
C ALA A 575 3.31 4.26 -2.75
N GLY A 576 3.81 4.09 -1.53
CA GLY A 576 3.11 4.56 -0.33
C GLY A 576 2.72 6.04 -0.42
N GLU A 577 1.71 6.47 0.34
CA GLU A 577 1.36 7.88 0.53
C GLU A 577 2.48 8.57 1.33
N LEU A 578 3.60 8.89 0.69
CA LEU A 578 4.68 9.70 1.28
C LEU A 578 4.74 11.10 0.67
N ASP A 579 3.99 11.33 -0.41
CA ASP A 579 3.90 12.63 -1.09
C ASP A 579 2.64 13.36 -0.58
N GLY A 580 2.52 13.47 0.75
CA GLY A 580 1.43 14.20 1.40
C GLY A 580 1.74 15.69 1.43
N SER A 581 1.12 16.44 0.53
CA SER A 581 0.99 17.91 0.60
C SER A 581 0.00 18.34 1.69
N ASP A 582 0.09 17.75 2.88
CA ASP A 582 -0.56 18.29 4.06
C ASP A 582 0.43 19.28 4.66
N THR A 583 0.28 20.54 4.26
CA THR A 583 0.81 21.68 5.01
C THR A 583 0.39 21.52 6.47
N ILE A 584 1.36 21.25 7.32
CA ILE A 584 1.22 21.37 8.77
C ILE A 584 0.91 22.85 9.02
N GLU A 585 -0.32 23.16 9.46
CA GLU A 585 -0.57 24.43 10.14
C GLU A 585 0.31 24.43 11.40
N PRO A 586 1.10 25.48 11.65
CA PRO A 586 2.00 25.50 12.80
C PRO A 586 1.18 25.42 14.09
N GLU A 587 1.41 24.38 14.88
CA GLU A 587 0.86 24.24 16.23
C GLU A 587 1.41 25.38 17.11
N GLU A 588 0.51 26.05 17.84
CA GLU A 588 0.85 27.12 18.78
C GLU A 588 1.79 26.60 19.88
N GLU A 589 2.83 27.40 20.16
CA GLU A 589 3.89 27.09 21.12
C GLU A 589 3.34 26.79 22.54
N PHE A 590 3.90 25.75 23.15
CA PHE A 590 3.72 25.40 24.55
C PHE A 590 4.19 26.53 25.48
N GLU A 591 3.28 27.39 25.94
CA GLU A 591 3.56 28.22 27.12
C GLU A 591 3.46 27.38 28.40
N THR A 592 4.62 27.08 28.99
CA THR A 592 4.71 26.52 30.34
C THR A 592 4.27 27.56 31.36
N ALA A 593 3.17 27.27 32.07
CA ALA A 593 2.72 28.05 33.21
C ALA A 593 3.77 28.01 34.34
N THR A 594 4.47 29.13 34.55
CA THR A 594 5.22 29.39 35.77
C THR A 594 4.28 29.93 36.85
N GLU A 595 4.08 29.13 37.92
CA GLU A 595 3.53 29.61 39.18
C GLU A 595 4.45 30.67 39.78
N THR A 596 3.96 31.91 39.92
CA THR A 596 4.57 32.93 40.76
C THR A 596 3.65 33.29 41.91
N ALA A 597 4.21 33.21 43.11
CA ALA A 597 3.60 33.49 44.39
C ALA A 597 3.15 34.96 44.54
N GLU A 598 2.17 35.12 45.42
CA GLU A 598 1.49 36.34 45.84
C GLU A 598 2.40 37.53 46.17
N SER A 599 2.00 38.72 45.70
CA SER A 599 1.91 39.91 46.56
C SER A 599 0.99 40.95 45.90
N GLY A 600 -0.03 41.39 46.62
CA GLY A 600 -1.04 42.33 46.13
C GLY A 600 -0.63 43.79 46.27
N SER A 601 -1.23 44.65 45.45
CA SER A 601 -2.02 45.80 45.91
C SER A 601 -2.45 46.68 44.72
N LEU A 602 -3.77 46.87 44.62
CA LEU A 602 -4.47 48.12 44.33
C LEU A 602 -3.96 49.06 43.21
N GLY A 603 -4.79 49.14 42.16
CA GLY A 603 -5.32 50.42 41.64
C GLY A 603 -4.44 51.23 40.69
N GLU A 604 -4.84 51.34 39.43
CA GLU A 604 -5.45 52.57 38.88
C GLU A 604 -5.72 52.44 37.37
N VAL A 605 -6.99 52.67 37.05
CA VAL A 605 -7.56 53.40 35.90
C VAL A 605 -6.64 53.67 34.70
N GLY A 606 -7.04 53.14 33.54
CA GLY A 606 -6.36 53.39 32.28
C GLY A 606 -6.56 54.78 31.69
N LEU A 607 -5.82 55.04 30.61
CA LEU A 607 -6.29 55.76 29.43
C LEU A 607 -5.25 55.69 28.31
N LEU A 608 -5.82 55.61 27.12
CA LEU A 608 -5.27 55.66 25.77
C LEU A 608 -4.23 56.76 25.47
N VAL A 609 -3.69 56.62 24.25
CA VAL A 609 -2.99 57.59 23.39
C VAL A 609 -1.46 57.45 23.51
N GLU A 610 -0.68 57.04 22.50
CA GLU A 610 -0.80 57.08 21.04
C GLU A 610 0.05 55.95 20.41
#